data_AF-W3XPP1-F1
#
_entry.id   AF-W3XPP1-F1
#
_cell.length_a   1.000
_cell.length_b   1.000
_cell.length_c   1.000
_cell.angle_alpha   90.00
_cell.angle_beta   90.00
_cell.angle_gamma   90.00
#
_symmetry.space_group_name_H-M   'P 1'
#
loop_
_entity.id
_entity.type
_entity.pdbx_description
1 polymer ?
#
loop_
_entity_poly.entity_id
_entity_poly.type
_entity_poly.pdbx_seq_one_letter_code
_entity_poly.pdbx_strand_id
1 'polypeptide(L)'
;MIADVANPENSIVLNNNWSIPIPSYQGNYGVHYAVQAVRATSALQTQTLALYPDHPSMVGSGLDSSTSLLLTFSGKPPVLETGFWNICAYNAELDLIANPLDRYGIGSRVFNMTYANGENVYGPNASAGDGVFQILVQDKAYPPPTNWTGNWLPVEDGFSLSFRIYGPSEVLKDGSYVWPNVKRIPILSV
;
A
#
# COMPACT_ATOMS: atom_id res chain seq x y z
N MET A 1 -2.35 -20.49 8.81
CA MET A 1 -2.39 -20.27 7.35
C MET A 1 -2.52 -21.63 6.68
N ILE A 2 -3.48 -21.84 5.77
CA ILE A 2 -3.56 -23.11 5.01
C ILE A 2 -2.49 -23.12 3.93
N ALA A 3 -1.89 -24.29 3.65
CA ALA A 3 -0.81 -24.43 2.66
C ALA A 3 -1.19 -23.88 1.27
N ASP A 4 -2.48 -23.90 0.95
CA ASP A 4 -3.04 -23.44 -0.31
C ASP A 4 -2.95 -21.91 -0.50
N VAL A 5 -3.11 -21.12 0.57
CA VAL A 5 -2.94 -19.64 0.51
C VAL A 5 -1.47 -19.25 0.38
N ALA A 6 -0.57 -20.09 0.89
CA ALA A 6 0.88 -19.89 0.81
C ALA A 6 1.48 -20.43 -0.50
N ASN A 7 0.70 -21.11 -1.34
CA ASN A 7 1.20 -21.68 -2.60
C ASN A 7 1.45 -20.55 -3.62
N PRO A 8 2.68 -20.38 -4.13
CA PRO A 8 3.00 -19.37 -5.13
C PRO A 8 2.18 -19.49 -6.43
N GLU A 9 1.73 -20.70 -6.79
CA GLU A 9 0.88 -20.93 -7.98
C GLU A 9 -0.49 -20.24 -7.88
N ASN A 10 -0.91 -19.90 -6.65
CA ASN A 10 -2.17 -19.19 -6.40
C ASN A 10 -2.00 -17.67 -6.34
N SER A 11 -0.87 -17.16 -6.85
CA SER A 11 -0.55 -15.74 -6.93
C SER A 11 0.03 -15.36 -8.29
N ILE A 12 -0.29 -14.14 -8.74
CA ILE A 12 0.34 -13.46 -9.85
C ILE A 12 1.51 -12.64 -9.28
N VAL A 13 2.72 -12.95 -9.72
CA VAL A 13 3.92 -12.17 -9.38
C VAL A 13 4.02 -10.97 -10.31
N LEU A 14 4.14 -9.78 -9.73
CA LEU A 14 4.24 -8.51 -10.41
C LEU A 14 5.68 -7.97 -10.29
N ASN A 15 5.99 -6.90 -11.02
CA ASN A 15 7.29 -6.26 -10.87
C ASN A 15 7.50 -5.68 -9.46
N ASN A 16 8.75 -5.38 -9.10
CA ASN A 16 9.14 -4.85 -7.79
C ASN A 16 8.68 -5.70 -6.58
N ASN A 17 8.68 -7.03 -6.74
CA ASN A 17 8.34 -8.02 -5.69
C ASN A 17 6.92 -7.91 -5.12
N TRP A 18 6.01 -7.25 -5.87
CA TRP A 18 4.60 -7.26 -5.55
C TRP A 18 3.94 -8.54 -6.03
N SER A 19 2.86 -8.93 -5.38
CA SER A 19 2.01 -10.02 -5.85
C SER A 19 0.55 -9.74 -5.53
N ILE A 20 -0.33 -10.34 -6.31
CA ILE A 20 -1.77 -10.40 -6.01
C ILE A 20 -2.18 -11.86 -6.09
N PRO A 21 -3.13 -12.35 -5.27
CA PRO A 21 -3.63 -13.71 -5.45
C PRO A 21 -4.28 -13.88 -6.83
N ILE A 22 -4.41 -15.08 -7.39
CA ILE A 22 -5.14 -15.29 -8.66
C ILE A 22 -6.65 -15.02 -8.49
N PRO A 23 -7.40 -14.67 -9.56
CA PRO A 23 -8.80 -14.29 -9.43
C PRO A 23 -9.69 -15.34 -8.74
N SER A 24 -9.52 -16.62 -9.06
CA SER A 24 -10.31 -17.71 -8.46
C SER A 24 -10.08 -17.89 -6.95
N TYR A 25 -9.00 -17.35 -6.40
CA TYR A 25 -8.63 -17.45 -4.98
C TYR A 25 -9.05 -16.22 -4.18
N GLN A 26 -9.98 -15.38 -4.68
CA GLN A 26 -10.48 -14.19 -3.98
C GLN A 26 -11.99 -13.97 -4.20
N GLY A 27 -12.79 -14.10 -3.14
CA GLY A 27 -14.21 -13.66 -3.03
C GLY A 27 -15.21 -14.16 -4.06
N ASN A 28 -14.79 -14.97 -5.04
CA ASN A 28 -15.66 -15.67 -5.97
C ASN A 28 -16.36 -16.85 -5.26
N TYR A 29 -17.68 -16.78 -5.14
CA TYR A 29 -18.50 -17.86 -4.56
C TYR A 29 -18.53 -19.08 -5.50
N GLY A 30 -18.73 -20.27 -4.93
CA GLY A 30 -18.83 -21.52 -5.69
C GLY A 30 -17.51 -22.29 -5.85
N VAL A 31 -16.37 -21.72 -5.42
CA VAL A 31 -15.04 -22.32 -5.53
C VAL A 31 -14.19 -22.07 -4.27
N HIS A 32 -13.18 -22.91 -4.03
CA HIS A 32 -12.12 -22.72 -3.01
C HIS A 32 -12.58 -22.32 -1.60
N TYR A 33 -13.69 -22.87 -1.07
CA TYR A 33 -14.30 -22.44 0.20
C TYR A 33 -13.34 -22.37 1.40
N ALA A 34 -12.35 -23.27 1.50
CA ALA A 34 -11.35 -23.22 2.57
C ALA A 34 -10.47 -21.97 2.49
N VAL A 35 -10.01 -21.60 1.28
CA VAL A 35 -9.27 -20.36 1.01
C VAL A 35 -10.14 -19.15 1.32
N GLN A 36 -11.40 -19.18 0.89
CA GLN A 36 -12.35 -18.10 1.13
C GLN A 36 -12.59 -17.87 2.62
N ALA A 37 -12.69 -18.96 3.40
CA ALA A 37 -12.82 -18.87 4.86
C ALA A 37 -11.59 -18.24 5.51
N VAL A 38 -10.38 -18.55 5.04
CA VAL A 38 -9.14 -17.92 5.53
C VAL A 38 -9.08 -16.45 5.13
N ARG A 39 -9.41 -16.09 3.89
CA ARG A 39 -9.41 -14.67 3.45
C ARG A 39 -10.49 -13.84 4.14
N ALA A 40 -11.60 -14.46 4.51
CA ALA A 40 -12.65 -13.79 5.27
C ALA A 40 -12.20 -13.34 6.68
N THR A 41 -11.11 -13.88 7.24
CA THR A 41 -10.57 -13.38 8.51
C THR A 41 -9.77 -12.08 8.37
N SER A 42 -9.45 -11.66 7.14
CA SER A 42 -8.77 -10.39 6.87
C SER A 42 -9.65 -9.45 6.04
N ALA A 43 -9.88 -9.79 4.77
CA ALA A 43 -10.79 -9.08 3.88
C ALA A 43 -11.18 -9.97 2.69
N LEU A 44 -12.46 -10.33 2.60
CA LEU A 44 -13.00 -11.03 1.45
C LEU A 44 -13.50 -10.01 0.41
N GLN A 45 -12.95 -10.09 -0.79
CA GLN A 45 -13.34 -9.26 -1.95
C GLN A 45 -13.16 -10.07 -3.24
N THR A 46 -13.67 -9.53 -4.35
CA THR A 46 -13.24 -9.94 -5.70
C THR A 46 -12.28 -8.91 -6.29
N GLN A 47 -11.35 -9.36 -7.14
CA GLN A 47 -10.42 -8.47 -7.85
C GLN A 47 -11.09 -7.43 -8.76
N THR A 48 -12.34 -7.67 -9.14
CA THR A 48 -13.15 -6.71 -9.89
C THR A 48 -13.53 -5.49 -9.05
N LEU A 49 -13.68 -5.67 -7.73
CA LEU A 49 -14.03 -4.61 -6.80
C LEU A 49 -12.79 -3.98 -6.16
N ALA A 50 -11.83 -4.81 -5.71
CA ALA A 50 -10.62 -4.32 -5.09
C ALA A 50 -9.42 -5.26 -5.21
N LEU A 51 -8.21 -4.70 -5.29
CA LEU A 51 -6.95 -5.43 -5.17
C LEU A 51 -6.31 -5.18 -3.81
N TYR A 52 -5.74 -6.24 -3.25
CA TYR A 52 -4.99 -6.25 -2.00
C TYR A 52 -3.61 -6.84 -2.32
N PRO A 53 -2.69 -6.04 -2.86
CA PRO A 53 -1.37 -6.50 -3.24
C PRO A 53 -0.50 -6.72 -2.02
N ASP A 54 0.25 -7.83 -2.05
CA ASP A 54 1.20 -8.21 -1.03
C ASP A 54 2.62 -7.85 -1.46
N HIS A 55 3.41 -7.35 -0.51
CA HIS A 55 4.85 -7.16 -0.67
C HIS A 55 5.56 -7.59 0.62
N PRO A 56 6.70 -8.28 0.58
CA PRO A 56 7.38 -8.80 1.78
C PRO A 56 7.69 -7.74 2.85
N SER A 57 7.95 -6.50 2.44
CA SER A 57 8.18 -5.38 3.37
C SER A 57 6.93 -4.76 3.99
N MET A 58 5.71 -5.23 3.65
CA MET A 58 4.44 -4.73 4.21
C MET A 58 4.05 -5.43 5.50
N VAL A 59 4.67 -6.57 5.83
CA VAL A 59 4.34 -7.36 7.02
C VAL A 59 5.57 -7.51 7.90
N GLY A 60 5.49 -7.02 9.14
CA GLY A 60 6.07 -7.64 10.32
C GLY A 60 7.52 -8.14 10.24
N SER A 61 8.44 -7.37 9.68
CA SER A 61 9.86 -7.55 10.01
C SER A 61 10.65 -6.24 9.93
N GLY A 62 10.82 -5.59 11.09
CA GLY A 62 12.02 -4.82 11.40
C GLY A 62 12.28 -3.56 10.58
N LEU A 63 11.36 -2.59 10.55
CA LEU A 63 11.92 -1.25 10.76
C LEU A 63 12.32 -1.21 12.23
N ASP A 64 13.61 -1.34 12.50
CA ASP A 64 14.13 -0.99 13.81
C ASP A 64 14.02 0.54 14.01
N SER A 65 14.31 1.03 15.21
CA SER A 65 14.32 2.47 15.51
C SER A 65 15.38 3.27 14.72
N SER A 66 15.99 2.71 13.67
CA SER A 66 17.00 3.36 12.83
C SER A 66 16.65 3.35 11.33
N THR A 67 15.57 2.66 10.94
CA THR A 67 15.22 2.48 9.52
C THR A 67 13.82 2.97 9.19
N SER A 68 13.60 3.25 7.91
CA SER A 68 12.32 3.66 7.34
C SER A 68 12.07 2.96 6.01
N LEU A 69 10.81 2.88 5.56
CA LEU A 69 10.49 2.40 4.22
C LEU A 69 10.20 3.58 3.31
N LEU A 70 10.84 3.58 2.14
CA LEU A 70 10.57 4.50 1.06
C LEU A 70 9.91 3.76 -0.09
N LEU A 71 8.65 4.09 -0.35
CA LEU A 71 7.91 3.58 -1.49
C LEU A 71 8.01 4.60 -2.62
N THR A 72 8.63 4.22 -3.73
CA THR A 72 8.78 5.09 -4.91
C THR A 72 7.81 4.64 -6.00
N PHE A 73 6.81 5.46 -6.26
CA PHE A 73 5.82 5.25 -7.32
C PHE A 73 6.38 5.84 -8.61
N SER A 74 6.33 5.08 -9.71
CA SER A 74 6.69 5.57 -11.04
C SER A 74 5.62 6.51 -11.64
N GLY A 75 4.39 6.34 -11.16
CA GLY A 75 3.19 7.10 -11.51
C GLY A 75 2.01 6.67 -10.64
N LYS A 76 0.89 7.38 -10.76
CA LYS A 76 -0.35 7.14 -10.02
C LYS A 76 -0.88 5.72 -10.31
N PRO A 77 -1.23 4.92 -9.27
CA PRO A 77 -1.95 3.67 -9.47
C PRO A 77 -3.24 3.90 -10.28
N PRO A 78 -3.40 3.28 -11.47
CA PRO A 78 -4.53 3.55 -12.34
C PRO A 78 -5.80 2.87 -11.82
N VAL A 79 -6.78 3.68 -11.46
CA VAL A 79 -8.10 3.27 -10.98
C VAL A 79 -9.19 3.71 -11.95
N LEU A 80 -10.35 3.06 -11.89
CA LEU A 80 -11.57 3.47 -12.58
C LEU A 80 -12.06 4.81 -12.03
N GLU A 81 -12.99 5.47 -12.72
CA GLU A 81 -13.40 6.87 -12.47
C GLU A 81 -13.76 7.18 -11.02
N THR A 82 -14.47 6.29 -10.32
CA THR A 82 -14.84 6.46 -8.90
C THR A 82 -13.92 5.69 -7.93
N GLY A 83 -12.89 5.07 -8.47
CA GLY A 83 -11.93 4.27 -7.73
C GLY A 83 -10.96 5.14 -6.92
N PHE A 84 -10.23 4.49 -6.03
CA PHE A 84 -9.22 5.12 -5.20
C PHE A 84 -8.30 4.05 -4.64
N TRP A 85 -7.12 4.46 -4.19
CA TRP A 85 -6.20 3.58 -3.50
C TRP A 85 -5.70 4.22 -2.21
N ASN A 86 -5.27 3.36 -1.28
CA ASN A 86 -4.77 3.74 0.02
C ASN A 86 -3.84 2.67 0.60
N ILE A 87 -2.81 3.10 1.31
CA ILE A 87 -1.96 2.27 2.18
C ILE A 87 -2.32 2.62 3.61
N CYS A 88 -2.90 1.67 4.35
CA CYS A 88 -3.20 1.81 5.78
C CYS A 88 -2.09 1.18 6.63
N ALA A 89 -1.81 1.79 7.78
CA ALA A 89 -0.93 1.22 8.79
C ALA A 89 -1.72 0.74 10.02
N TYR A 90 -1.31 -0.40 10.54
CA TYR A 90 -1.87 -1.01 11.75
C TYR A 90 -0.74 -1.42 12.69
N ASN A 91 -0.99 -1.39 14.01
CA ASN A 91 -0.06 -1.93 15.00
C ASN A 91 -0.09 -3.48 15.01
N ALA A 92 0.64 -4.08 15.94
CA ALA A 92 0.73 -5.54 16.08
C ALA A 92 -0.63 -6.20 16.39
N GLU A 93 -1.53 -5.47 17.04
CA GLU A 93 -2.90 -5.88 17.38
C GLU A 93 -3.91 -5.67 16.25
N LEU A 94 -3.47 -5.13 15.10
CA LEU A 94 -4.30 -4.72 13.95
C LEU A 94 -5.20 -3.51 14.21
N ASP A 95 -4.89 -2.69 15.21
CA ASP A 95 -5.54 -1.40 15.47
C ASP A 95 -4.85 -0.26 14.70
N LEU A 96 -5.55 0.87 14.54
CA LEU A 96 -4.98 2.08 13.93
C LEU A 96 -3.92 2.72 14.85
N ILE A 97 -2.81 3.15 14.27
CA ILE A 97 -1.69 3.74 15.02
C ILE A 97 -1.97 5.22 15.30
N ALA A 98 -2.27 5.57 16.55
CA ALA A 98 -2.40 6.96 16.99
C ALA A 98 -1.11 7.77 16.72
N ASN A 99 -1.24 8.94 16.10
CA ASN A 99 -0.13 9.82 15.73
C ASN A 99 -0.55 11.30 15.63
N PRO A 100 0.38 12.27 15.70
CA PRO A 100 0.07 13.70 15.73
C PRO A 100 -0.61 14.27 14.48
N LEU A 101 -0.63 13.53 13.36
CA LEU A 101 -1.27 13.97 12.11
C LEU A 101 -2.71 13.44 11.97
N ASP A 102 -3.19 12.62 12.92
CA ASP A 102 -4.43 11.84 12.78
C ASP A 102 -4.50 11.10 11.43
N ARG A 103 -3.34 10.59 10.96
CA ARG A 103 -3.16 9.94 9.67
C ARG A 103 -2.89 8.46 9.83
N TYR A 104 -3.87 7.62 9.50
CA TYR A 104 -3.75 6.16 9.60
C TYR A 104 -3.60 5.46 8.24
N GLY A 105 -3.65 6.24 7.17
CA GLY A 105 -3.38 5.78 5.82
C GLY A 105 -3.03 6.93 4.90
N ILE A 106 -2.44 6.58 3.76
CA ILE A 106 -2.03 7.52 2.73
C ILE A 106 -2.38 7.01 1.34
N GLY A 107 -2.82 7.89 0.47
CA GLY A 107 -3.11 7.54 -0.92
C GLY A 107 -3.82 8.64 -1.69
N SER A 108 -4.56 8.24 -2.72
CA SER A 108 -5.23 9.15 -3.67
C SER A 108 -6.18 10.20 -3.09
N ARG A 109 -6.61 10.05 -1.82
CA ARG A 109 -7.48 11.02 -1.12
C ARG A 109 -6.73 11.92 -0.13
N VAL A 110 -5.41 11.77 -0.02
CA VAL A 110 -4.55 12.64 0.78
C VAL A 110 -4.01 13.74 -0.12
N PHE A 111 -4.69 14.89 -0.11
CA PHE A 111 -4.44 15.96 -1.07
C PHE A 111 -3.23 16.83 -0.77
N ASN A 112 -2.58 16.69 0.38
CA ASN A 112 -1.33 17.40 0.68
C ASN A 112 -0.07 16.60 0.29
N MET A 113 -0.21 15.42 -0.33
CA MET A 113 0.92 14.66 -0.88
C MET A 113 1.45 15.35 -2.14
N THR A 114 2.77 15.50 -2.25
CA THR A 114 3.42 16.25 -3.33
C THR A 114 4.42 15.41 -4.12
N TYR A 115 4.67 15.83 -5.35
CA TYR A 115 5.84 15.44 -6.13
C TYR A 115 7.10 16.12 -5.58
N ALA A 116 8.28 15.73 -6.09
CA ALA A 116 9.56 16.33 -5.69
C ALA A 116 9.66 17.84 -5.99
N ASN A 117 8.92 18.33 -6.98
CA ASN A 117 8.84 19.76 -7.33
C ASN A 117 7.89 20.56 -6.43
N GLY A 118 7.22 19.91 -5.46
CA GLY A 118 6.27 20.53 -4.53
C GLY A 118 4.82 20.63 -5.02
N GLU A 119 4.52 20.23 -6.26
CA GLU A 119 3.14 20.20 -6.76
C GLU A 119 2.34 19.04 -6.14
N ASN A 120 1.04 19.24 -5.91
CA ASN A 120 0.18 18.20 -5.35
C ASN A 120 -0.02 17.04 -6.34
N VAL A 121 0.06 15.80 -5.83
CA VAL A 121 -0.18 14.59 -6.63
C VAL A 121 -1.67 14.41 -6.92
N TYR A 122 -2.52 14.71 -5.92
CA TYR A 122 -3.97 14.56 -5.98
C TYR A 122 -4.67 15.78 -5.39
N GLY A 123 -5.99 15.86 -5.62
CA GLY A 123 -6.85 16.91 -5.09
C GLY A 123 -7.12 18.05 -6.09
N PRO A 124 -7.84 19.09 -5.65
CA PRO A 124 -8.28 20.18 -6.53
C PRO A 124 -7.13 21.02 -7.10
N ASN A 125 -5.96 20.98 -6.45
CA ASN A 125 -4.75 21.69 -6.85
C ASN A 125 -3.69 20.77 -7.47
N ALA A 126 -4.09 19.55 -7.89
CA ALA A 126 -3.16 18.58 -8.43
C ALA A 126 -2.53 19.07 -9.74
N SER A 127 -1.27 18.72 -9.95
CA SER A 127 -0.64 18.85 -11.27
C SER A 127 -1.41 18.03 -12.30
N ALA A 128 -1.52 18.54 -13.53
CA ALA A 128 -2.16 17.84 -14.64
C ALA A 128 -1.37 16.58 -15.06
N GLY A 129 -0.10 16.49 -14.69
CA GLY A 129 0.77 15.37 -15.04
C GLY A 129 0.65 14.15 -14.13
N ASP A 130 1.31 13.09 -14.58
CA ASP A 130 1.67 11.95 -13.75
C ASP A 130 3.20 11.80 -13.75
N GLY A 131 3.76 11.30 -12.67
CA GLY A 131 5.19 11.22 -12.49
C GLY A 131 5.60 10.58 -11.18
N VAL A 132 6.90 10.64 -10.91
CA VAL A 132 7.49 9.98 -9.74
C VAL A 132 7.12 10.72 -8.46
N PHE A 133 6.50 10.02 -7.51
CA PHE A 133 6.30 10.50 -6.14
C PHE A 133 6.69 9.42 -5.15
N GLN A 134 6.93 9.82 -3.91
CA GLN A 134 7.42 8.92 -2.87
C GLN A 134 6.52 8.98 -1.65
N ILE A 135 6.36 7.86 -0.97
CA ILE A 135 5.74 7.77 0.35
C ILE A 135 6.81 7.30 1.33
N LEU A 136 6.98 8.05 2.41
CA LEU A 136 7.83 7.68 3.53
C LEU A 136 6.97 7.01 4.60
N VAL A 137 7.30 5.78 4.96
CA VAL A 137 6.75 5.09 6.13
C VAL A 137 7.84 5.09 7.19
N GLN A 138 7.61 5.85 8.25
CA GLN A 138 8.62 6.11 9.28
C GLN A 138 7.94 6.27 10.64
N ASP A 139 8.65 5.86 11.68
CA ASP A 139 8.15 5.89 13.05
C ASP A 139 7.75 7.33 13.46
N LYS A 140 6.57 7.44 14.08
CA LYS A 140 5.96 8.69 14.58
C LYS A 140 6.84 9.44 15.58
N ALA A 141 7.75 8.75 16.27
CA ALA A 141 8.72 9.34 17.19
C ALA A 141 9.83 10.14 16.47
N TYR A 142 10.02 9.94 15.16
CA TYR A 142 11.01 10.64 14.36
C TYR A 142 10.31 11.35 13.18
N PRO A 143 9.71 12.54 13.39
CA PRO A 143 9.11 13.29 12.30
C PRO A 143 10.15 13.67 11.23
N PRO A 144 9.85 13.51 9.93
CA PRO A 144 10.76 13.90 8.87
C PRO A 144 10.78 15.42 8.67
N PRO A 145 11.73 15.95 7.86
CA PRO A 145 11.73 17.35 7.46
C PRO A 145 10.38 17.81 6.91
N THR A 146 10.01 19.08 7.12
CA THR A 146 8.65 19.58 6.87
C THR A 146 8.13 19.33 5.46
N ASN A 147 9.01 19.32 4.46
CA ASN A 147 8.66 19.04 3.06
C ASN A 147 8.19 17.59 2.82
N TRP A 148 8.41 16.67 3.76
CA TRP A 148 7.92 15.29 3.71
C TRP A 148 6.59 15.06 4.41
N THR A 149 6.09 16.02 5.19
CA THR A 149 4.85 15.87 5.99
C THR A 149 3.66 15.38 5.15
N GLY A 150 3.53 15.90 3.92
CA GLY A 150 2.49 15.49 2.97
C GLY A 150 2.58 14.02 2.53
N ASN A 151 3.80 13.49 2.47
CA ASN A 151 4.15 12.19 1.91
C ASN A 151 4.48 11.15 3.00
N TRP A 152 4.41 11.53 4.26
CA TRP A 152 4.75 10.68 5.40
C TRP A 152 3.52 9.94 5.94
N LEU A 153 3.65 8.62 6.11
CA LEU A 153 2.75 7.78 6.87
C LEU A 153 3.44 7.43 8.21
N PRO A 154 2.99 8.03 9.33
CA PRO A 154 3.51 7.70 10.65
C PRO A 154 3.17 6.27 11.05
N VAL A 155 4.17 5.53 11.55
CA VAL A 155 4.00 4.18 12.09
C VAL A 155 4.65 4.06 13.48
N GLU A 156 4.70 2.85 14.03
CA GLU A 156 5.47 2.49 15.22
C GLU A 156 6.08 1.10 15.00
N ASP A 157 6.93 0.63 15.92
CA ASP A 157 7.50 -0.71 15.82
C ASP A 157 6.41 -1.80 15.77
N GLY A 158 6.69 -2.90 15.07
CA GLY A 158 5.75 -4.00 14.90
C GLY A 158 4.56 -3.71 13.96
N PHE A 159 4.60 -2.62 13.20
CA PHE A 159 3.51 -2.28 12.27
C PHE A 159 3.31 -3.32 11.15
N SER A 160 2.10 -3.31 10.60
CA SER A 160 1.76 -3.92 9.32
C SER A 160 1.11 -2.88 8.39
N LEU A 161 1.30 -3.05 7.10
CA LEU A 161 0.70 -2.21 6.06
C LEU A 161 -0.27 -3.01 5.21
N SER A 162 -1.36 -2.35 4.80
CA SER A 162 -2.30 -2.88 3.83
C SER A 162 -2.43 -1.91 2.67
N PHE A 163 -1.91 -2.29 1.50
CA PHE A 163 -2.16 -1.56 0.26
C PHE A 163 -3.47 -2.07 -0.37
N ARG A 164 -4.42 -1.16 -0.56
CA ARG A 164 -5.74 -1.47 -1.13
C ARG A 164 -6.02 -0.55 -2.30
N ILE A 165 -6.47 -1.14 -3.41
CA ILE A 165 -6.94 -0.41 -4.59
C ILE A 165 -8.39 -0.79 -4.83
N TYR A 166 -9.28 0.19 -4.86
CA TYR A 166 -10.71 0.03 -5.11
C TYR A 166 -11.04 0.54 -6.52
N GLY A 167 -11.76 -0.26 -7.30
CA GLY A 167 -11.93 -0.03 -8.74
C GLY A 167 -10.59 -0.11 -9.50
N PRO A 168 -9.84 -1.21 -9.40
CA PRO A 168 -8.57 -1.38 -10.09
C PRO A 168 -8.79 -1.45 -11.61
N SER A 169 -7.99 -0.71 -12.39
CA SER A 169 -7.91 -0.94 -13.83
C SER A 169 -7.20 -2.27 -14.14
N GLU A 170 -7.31 -2.75 -15.39
CA GLU A 170 -6.76 -4.05 -15.77
C GLU A 170 -5.23 -4.10 -15.77
N VAL A 171 -4.58 -2.97 -16.06
CA VAL A 171 -3.10 -2.88 -16.11
C VAL A 171 -2.43 -3.10 -14.74
N LEU A 172 -3.20 -3.02 -13.65
CA LEU A 172 -2.72 -3.38 -12.30
C LEU A 172 -2.62 -4.90 -12.11
N LYS A 173 -3.34 -5.69 -12.92
CA LYS A 173 -3.44 -7.15 -12.79
C LYS A 173 -2.57 -7.89 -13.78
N ASP A 174 -2.35 -7.31 -14.96
CA ASP A 174 -1.59 -7.93 -16.06
C ASP A 174 -0.07 -7.66 -16.01
N GLY A 175 0.40 -6.84 -15.06
CA GLY A 175 1.81 -6.52 -14.86
C GLY A 175 2.34 -5.34 -15.67
N SER A 176 1.51 -4.69 -16.48
CA SER A 176 1.89 -3.51 -17.29
C SER A 176 2.15 -2.26 -16.44
N TYR A 177 1.45 -2.12 -15.32
CA TYR A 177 1.75 -1.07 -14.34
C TYR A 177 3.06 -1.37 -13.60
N VAL A 178 3.95 -0.39 -13.55
CA VAL A 178 5.18 -0.48 -12.74
C VAL A 178 4.85 -0.17 -11.29
N TRP A 179 4.70 -1.23 -10.50
CA TRP A 179 4.41 -1.19 -9.08
C TRP A 179 5.48 -0.44 -8.29
N PRO A 180 5.15 0.12 -7.11
CA PRO A 180 6.09 0.95 -6.37
C PRO A 180 7.33 0.17 -5.95
N ASN A 181 8.51 0.75 -6.15
CA ASN A 181 9.72 0.17 -5.59
C ASN A 181 9.78 0.44 -4.09
N VAL A 182 10.00 -0.60 -3.28
CA VAL A 182 10.06 -0.48 -1.82
C VAL A 182 11.50 -0.65 -1.35
N LYS A 183 12.05 0.34 -0.66
CA LYS A 183 13.41 0.31 -0.11
C LYS A 183 13.41 0.60 1.38
N ARG A 184 14.30 -0.07 2.11
CA ARG A 184 14.72 0.36 3.44
C ARG A 184 15.74 1.48 3.29
N ILE A 185 15.55 2.54 4.04
CA ILE A 185 16.48 3.68 4.13
C ILE A 185 16.74 3.97 5.62
N PRO A 186 17.83 4.67 5.97
CA PRO A 186 17.97 5.24 7.31
C PRO A 186 16.80 6.19 7.62
N ILE A 187 16.50 6.40 8.90
CA ILE A 187 15.55 7.42 9.33
C ILE A 187 15.89 8.76 8.67
N LEU A 188 14.89 9.33 8.03
CA LEU A 188 14.95 10.68 7.48
C LEU A 188 14.43 11.64 8.55
N SER A 189 15.33 12.15 9.39
CA SER A 189 15.01 13.15 10.42
C SER A 189 15.73 14.47 10.13
N VAL A 190 15.31 15.51 10.85
CA VAL A 190 15.79 16.89 10.71
C VAL A 190 17.22 17.04 11.26
#